data_AF-A0A8D0DGF9-F1
#
_entry.id   AF-A0A8D0DGF9-F1
#
_cell.length_a   1.000
_cell.length_b   1.000
_cell.length_c   1.000
_cell.angle_alpha   90.00
_cell.angle_beta   90.00
_cell.angle_gamma   90.00
#
_symmetry.space_group_name_H-M   'P 1'
#
loop_
_entity.id
_entity.type
_entity.pdbx_description
1 polymer ?
#
loop_
_entity_poly.entity_id
_entity_poly.type
_entity_poly.pdbx_seq_one_letter_code
_entity_poly.pdbx_strand_id
1 'polypeptide(L)'
;FFLFPFFLLSFLALLFAIYNIMSFVSAACGGLLTKLNGTITTPGWPKEYPPNKNCVWQVVAPIQYRISVKFEYFELEGNESRDAKRSFLL
;
A
#
# COMPACT_ATOMS: atom_id res chain seq x y z
N PHE A 1 22.31 -31.21 23.39
CA PHE A 1 22.45 -31.45 21.94
C PHE A 1 21.12 -31.64 21.19
N PHE A 2 20.01 -32.05 21.84
CA PHE A 2 18.72 -32.28 21.16
C PHE A 2 17.78 -31.05 21.03
N LEU A 3 18.08 -29.92 21.67
CA LEU A 3 17.27 -28.68 21.55
C LEU A 3 17.64 -27.82 20.34
N PHE A 4 18.84 -28.01 19.78
CA PHE A 4 19.33 -27.28 18.62
C PHE A 4 18.39 -27.31 17.39
N PRO A 5 17.80 -28.46 16.99
CA PRO A 5 16.83 -28.49 15.88
C PRO A 5 15.51 -27.78 16.20
N PHE A 6 15.06 -27.80 17.46
CA PHE A 6 13.84 -27.08 17.88
C PHE A 6 14.03 -25.55 17.82
N PHE A 7 15.21 -25.07 18.23
CA PHE A 7 15.55 -23.65 18.09
C PHE A 7 15.61 -23.22 16.62
N LEU A 8 16.18 -24.05 15.74
CA LEU A 8 16.25 -23.76 14.30
C LEU A 8 14.86 -23.72 13.65
N LEU A 9 13.97 -24.66 13.98
CA LEU A 9 12.59 -24.67 13.47
C LEU A 9 11.80 -23.45 13.95
N SER A 10 11.95 -23.07 15.21
CA SER A 10 11.36 -21.84 15.76
C SER A 10 11.87 -20.59 15.04
N PHE A 11 13.18 -20.51 14.80
CA PHE A 11 13.79 -19.41 14.08
C PHE A 11 13.31 -19.32 12.62
N LEU A 12 13.24 -20.45 11.90
CA LEU A 12 12.70 -20.49 10.53
C LEU A 12 11.22 -20.12 10.48
N ALA A 13 10.42 -20.54 11.45
CA ALA A 13 9.01 -20.14 11.56
C ALA A 13 8.85 -18.63 11.79
N LEU A 14 9.71 -18.04 12.63
CA LEU A 14 9.76 -16.59 12.82
C LEU A 14 10.15 -15.85 11.55
N LEU A 15 11.19 -16.31 10.84
CA LEU A 15 11.59 -15.71 9.56
C LEU A 15 10.48 -15.79 8.51
N PHE A 16 9.77 -16.93 8.42
CA PHE A 16 8.61 -17.08 7.56
C PHE A 16 7.47 -16.14 7.96
N ALA A 17 7.16 -16.05 9.25
CA ALA A 17 6.14 -15.11 9.75
C ALA A 17 6.52 -13.66 9.43
N ILE A 18 7.77 -13.27 9.67
CA ILE A 18 8.30 -11.93 9.37
C ILE A 18 8.22 -11.63 7.86
N TYR A 19 8.56 -12.61 7.00
CA TYR A 19 8.46 -12.47 5.55
C TYR A 19 7.01 -12.28 5.06
N ASN A 20 6.07 -13.04 5.61
CA ASN A 20 4.64 -12.89 5.30
C ASN A 20 4.08 -11.55 5.81
N ILE A 21 4.51 -11.08 6.99
CA ILE A 21 4.13 -9.77 7.53
C ILE A 21 4.62 -8.64 6.62
N MET A 22 5.88 -8.69 6.17
CA MET A 22 6.45 -7.71 5.23
C MET A 22 5.68 -7.68 3.90
N SER A 23 5.25 -8.85 3.44
CA SER A 23 4.48 -9.00 2.19
C SER A 23 3.05 -8.45 2.31
N PHE A 24 2.46 -8.44 3.51
CA PHE A 24 1.16 -7.81 3.75
C PHE A 24 1.26 -6.28 3.76
N VAL A 25 2.37 -5.73 4.26
CA VAL A 25 2.59 -4.27 4.29
C VAL A 25 2.70 -3.68 2.87
N SER A 26 3.27 -4.42 1.91
CA SER A 26 3.27 -4.00 0.50
C SER A 26 1.91 -4.18 -0.20
N ALA A 27 0.99 -4.97 0.38
CA ALA A 27 -0.36 -5.21 -0.14
C ALA A 27 -1.44 -4.31 0.49
N ALA A 28 -1.14 -3.61 1.58
CA ALA A 28 -2.04 -2.65 2.20
C ALA A 28 -2.06 -1.35 1.37
N CYS A 29 -3.08 -1.19 0.53
CA CYS A 29 -3.28 0.02 -0.24
C CYS A 29 -4.39 0.87 0.41
N GLY A 30 -4.08 2.12 0.72
CA GLY A 30 -4.94 2.97 1.54
C GLY A 30 -4.52 3.05 3.00
N GLY A 31 -5.06 4.03 3.71
CA GLY A 31 -4.69 4.30 5.10
C GLY A 31 -4.97 5.74 5.52
N LEU A 32 -4.62 6.05 6.77
CA LEU A 32 -4.75 7.39 7.35
C LEU A 32 -3.42 8.15 7.21
N LEU A 33 -3.49 9.32 6.57
CA LEU A 33 -2.36 10.23 6.39
C LEU A 33 -2.56 11.46 7.26
N THR A 34 -1.76 11.54 8.32
CA THR A 34 -1.70 12.68 9.25
C THR A 34 -0.41 13.48 9.12
N LYS A 35 0.47 13.08 8.20
CA LYS A 35 1.76 13.75 7.97
C LYS A 35 1.51 15.09 7.28
N LEU A 36 2.34 16.09 7.62
CA LEU A 36 2.29 17.41 6.99
C LEU A 36 2.60 17.34 5.49
N ASN A 37 3.55 16.49 5.10
CA ASN A 37 3.96 16.23 3.72
C ASN A 37 4.20 14.73 3.53
N GLY A 38 4.00 14.24 2.31
CA GLY A 38 4.30 12.87 1.93
C GLY A 38 3.93 12.61 0.47
N THR A 39 4.37 11.47 -0.04
CA THR A 39 4.00 10.98 -1.37
C THR A 39 3.14 9.74 -1.19
N ILE A 40 2.04 9.69 -1.93
CA ILE A 40 1.15 8.54 -2.01
C ILE A 40 1.44 7.86 -3.34
N THR A 41 1.61 6.54 -3.31
CA THR A 41 1.84 5.75 -4.52
C THR A 41 0.85 4.60 -4.59
N THR A 42 0.53 4.19 -5.80
CA THR A 42 -0.28 3.00 -6.03
C THR A 42 0.48 1.75 -5.60
N PRO A 43 -0.24 0.71 -5.15
CA PRO A 43 0.37 -0.59 -4.90
C PRO A 43 0.92 -1.13 -6.21
N GLY A 44 2.24 -1.31 -6.27
CA GLY A 44 2.92 -1.85 -7.45
C GLY A 44 3.69 -0.82 -8.28
N TRP A 45 3.56 0.50 -8.02
CA TRP A 45 4.36 1.53 -8.71
C TRP A 45 5.87 1.21 -8.65
N PRO A 46 6.63 1.30 -9.77
CA PRO A 46 6.29 1.88 -11.07
C PRO A 46 5.64 0.90 -12.08
N LYS A 47 5.30 -0.31 -11.65
CA LYS A 47 4.57 -1.28 -12.48
C LYS A 47 3.07 -0.97 -12.46
N GLU A 48 2.34 -1.58 -13.39
CA GLU A 48 0.88 -1.50 -13.46
C GLU A 48 0.23 -1.90 -12.14
N TYR A 49 -0.82 -1.18 -11.76
CA TYR A 49 -1.59 -1.51 -10.57
C TYR A 49 -2.37 -2.81 -10.83
N PRO A 50 -2.45 -3.73 -9.85
CA PRO A 50 -3.23 -4.94 -10.03
C PRO A 50 -4.73 -4.61 -10.19
N PRO A 51 -5.46 -5.27 -11.10
CA PRO A 51 -6.88 -5.02 -11.30
C PRO A 51 -7.68 -5.37 -10.04
N ASN A 52 -8.86 -4.76 -9.90
CA ASN A 52 -9.80 -4.97 -8.78
C ASN A 52 -9.26 -4.57 -7.39
N LYS A 53 -8.34 -3.61 -7.31
CA LYS A 53 -7.96 -2.97 -6.05
C LYS A 53 -8.81 -1.73 -5.77
N ASN A 54 -9.30 -1.62 -4.54
CA ASN A 54 -9.99 -0.43 -4.04
C ASN A 54 -9.20 0.11 -2.85
N CYS A 55 -8.47 1.21 -3.06
CA CYS A 55 -7.58 1.80 -2.08
C CYS A 55 -8.17 3.14 -1.64
N VAL A 56 -8.31 3.34 -0.33
CA VAL A 56 -8.90 4.57 0.23
C VAL A 56 -7.87 5.23 1.15
N TRP A 57 -7.51 6.47 0.83
CA TRP A 57 -6.62 7.29 1.65
C TRP A 57 -7.42 8.39 2.34
N GLN A 58 -7.32 8.47 3.67
CA GLN A 58 -7.92 9.54 4.46
C GLN A 58 -6.82 10.53 4.84
N VAL A 59 -6.86 11.74 4.28
CA VAL A 59 -5.89 12.80 4.61
C VAL A 59 -6.48 13.71 5.68
N VAL A 60 -5.79 13.83 6.81
CA VAL A 60 -6.22 14.66 7.95
C VAL A 60 -5.16 15.73 8.20
N ALA A 61 -5.57 16.99 8.02
CA ALA A 61 -4.76 18.14 8.34
C ALA A 61 -5.19 18.77 9.69
N PRO A 62 -4.25 19.38 10.44
CA PRO A 62 -4.59 20.14 11.64
C PRO A 62 -5.41 21.39 11.33
N ILE A 63 -6.06 21.95 12.35
CA ILE A 63 -6.80 23.21 12.26
C ILE A 63 -5.84 24.32 11.79
N GLN A 64 -6.30 25.18 10.88
CA GLN A 64 -5.52 26.23 10.18
C GLN A 64 -4.55 25.75 9.08
N TYR A 65 -4.45 24.45 8.79
CA TYR A 65 -3.68 23.94 7.65
C TYR A 65 -4.59 23.71 6.44
N ARG A 66 -4.00 23.80 5.24
CA ARG A 66 -4.68 23.47 3.97
C ARG A 66 -4.02 22.25 3.34
N ILE A 67 -4.83 21.32 2.85
CA ILE A 67 -4.35 20.15 2.11
C ILE A 67 -4.11 20.60 0.66
N SER A 68 -2.89 20.39 0.16
CA SER A 68 -2.52 20.63 -1.23
C SER A 68 -2.00 19.33 -1.83
N VAL A 69 -2.60 18.91 -2.95
CA VAL A 69 -2.25 17.67 -3.65
C VAL A 69 -1.69 18.02 -5.02
N LYS A 70 -0.58 17.40 -5.40
CA LYS A 70 0.04 17.55 -6.71
C LYS A 70 0.28 16.18 -7.32
N PHE A 71 -0.18 15.99 -8.54
CA PHE A 71 0.08 14.79 -9.32
C PHE A 71 1.44 14.88 -9.99
N GLU A 72 2.35 13.98 -9.65
CA GLU A 72 3.62 13.82 -10.37
C GLU A 72 3.46 12.91 -11.58
N TYR A 73 2.66 11.84 -11.45
CA TYR A 73 2.33 10.90 -12.52
C TYR A 73 0.85 10.52 -12.43
N PHE A 74 0.16 10.55 -13.56
CA PHE A 74 -1.28 10.25 -13.63
C PHE A 74 -1.61 9.56 -14.96
N GLU A 75 -1.99 8.29 -14.89
CA GLU A 75 -2.39 7.50 -16.04
C GLU A 75 -3.58 6.61 -15.64
N LEU A 76 -4.60 6.55 -16.49
CA LEU A 76 -5.82 5.79 -16.27
C LEU A 76 -6.05 4.84 -17.46
N GLU A 77 -6.56 3.64 -17.18
CA GLU A 77 -7.04 2.74 -18.23
C GLU A 77 -8.26 3.37 -18.93
N GLY A 78 -8.18 3.57 -20.25
CA GLY A 78 -9.29 4.07 -21.07
C GLY A 78 -10.35 2.97 -21.30
N ASN A 79 -11.63 3.29 -21.10
CA ASN A 79 -12.70 2.30 -21.27
C ASN A 79 -13.20 2.22 -22.73
N GLU A 80 -13.38 0.99 -23.22
CA GLU A 80 -14.55 0.62 -24.01
C GLU A 80 -15.27 -0.53 -23.30
N SER A 81 -15.94 -0.27 -22.16
CA SER A 81 -16.92 -1.19 -21.55
C SER A 81 -17.57 -0.57 -20.32
N ARG A 82 -18.87 -0.84 -20.17
CA ARG A 82 -19.85 -0.23 -19.24
C ARG A 82 -19.66 -0.53 -17.75
N ASP A 83 -18.42 -0.46 -17.26
CA ASP A 83 -18.14 -0.53 -15.83
C ASP A 83 -16.86 0.26 -15.48
N ALA A 84 -16.87 1.55 -15.85
CA ALA A 84 -15.76 2.46 -15.60
C ALA A 84 -15.58 2.69 -14.08
N LYS A 85 -14.77 1.84 -13.44
CA LYS A 85 -14.29 2.08 -12.08
C LYS A 85 -13.31 3.24 -12.11
N ARG A 86 -13.72 4.34 -11.50
CA ARG A 86 -12.96 5.60 -11.41
C ARG A 86 -11.87 5.43 -10.36
N SER A 87 -10.61 5.36 -10.78
CA SER A 87 -9.47 5.33 -9.86
C SER A 87 -8.92 6.75 -9.71
N PHE A 88 -9.09 7.33 -8.53
CA PHE A 88 -8.47 8.60 -8.16
C PHE A 88 -7.08 8.29 -7.63
N LEU A 89 -6.06 8.75 -8.33
CA LEU A 89 -4.76 8.97 -7.71
C LEU A 89 -4.92 10.22 -6.85
N LEU A 90 -4.44 10.18 -5.62
CA LEU A 90 -4.20 11.30 -4.70
C LEU A 90 -2.79 11.08 -4.17
#